data_AF-A0A7C3S2B4-F1
#
_entry.id   AF-A0A7C3S2B4-F1
#
_cell.length_a   1.000
_cell.length_b   1.000
_cell.length_c   1.000
_cell.angle_alpha   90.00
_cell.angle_beta   90.00
_cell.angle_gamma   90.00
#
_symmetry.space_group_name_H-M   'P 1'
#
loop_
_entity.id
_entity.type
_entity.pdbx_description
1 polymer ?
#
loop_
_entity_poly.entity_id
_entity_poly.type
_entity_poly.pdbx_seq_one_letter_code
_entity_poly.pdbx_strand_id
1 'polypeptide(L)'
;PTLIECKTYRWRGHYEGEADRTYVYRTKDEIEQWMKQCPIERFRKVLLEKQVVSQADLKAIEDGIEKELREAIEFAENSPEPELEDALTGVYA
;
A
#
# COMPACT_ATOMS: atom_id res chain seq x y z
N PRO A 1 -1.82 -14.10 -27.39
CA PRO A 1 -1.29 -13.66 -26.07
C PRO A 1 -0.69 -12.26 -26.22
N THR A 2 -0.66 -11.46 -25.15
CA THR A 2 -0.13 -10.09 -25.15
C THR A 2 0.69 -9.84 -23.89
N LEU A 3 1.79 -9.10 -24.02
CA LEU A 3 2.58 -8.59 -22.91
C LEU A 3 2.19 -7.14 -22.64
N ILE A 4 1.98 -6.79 -21.37
CA ILE A 4 1.76 -5.42 -20.91
C ILE A 4 2.84 -5.08 -19.89
N GLU A 5 3.56 -3.97 -20.12
CA GLU A 5 4.54 -3.43 -19.17
C GLU A 5 3.95 -2.19 -18.49
N CYS A 6 3.76 -2.27 -17.17
CA CYS A 6 3.34 -1.13 -16.34
C CYS A 6 4.56 -0.51 -15.66
N LYS A 7 5.02 0.63 -16.16
CA LYS A 7 6.12 1.38 -15.56
C LYS A 7 5.64 2.08 -14.28
N THR A 8 6.04 1.54 -13.15
CA THR A 8 5.69 2.02 -11.80
C THR A 8 6.94 2.23 -10.96
N TYR A 9 6.78 2.69 -9.73
CA TYR A 9 7.89 2.99 -8.83
C TYR A 9 7.57 2.66 -7.37
N ARG A 10 8.52 2.03 -6.68
CA ARG A 10 8.42 1.66 -5.26
C ARG A 10 9.12 2.71 -4.41
N TRP A 11 8.35 3.49 -3.65
CA TRP A 11 8.92 4.56 -2.82
C TRP A 11 9.78 4.05 -1.67
N ARG A 12 9.38 2.96 -1.02
CA ARG A 12 10.13 2.33 0.08
C ARG A 12 11.26 1.42 -0.43
N GLY A 13 12.02 0.87 0.51
CA GLY A 13 13.00 -0.19 0.29
C GLY A 13 12.34 -1.49 -0.21
N HIS A 14 13.16 -2.50 -0.49
CA HIS A 14 12.72 -3.78 -1.05
C HIS A 14 11.92 -4.61 -0.09
N TYR A 15 12.21 -4.46 1.18
CA TYR A 15 11.52 -5.05 2.30
C TYR A 15 11.64 -4.09 3.49
N GLU A 16 10.86 -4.33 4.55
CA GLU A 16 10.78 -3.41 5.69
C GLU A 16 12.13 -3.18 6.39
N GLY A 17 13.00 -4.19 6.45
CA GLY A 17 14.33 -4.07 7.04
C GLY A 17 15.36 -3.28 6.21
N GLU A 18 14.99 -2.79 5.01
CA GLU A 18 15.87 -2.00 4.13
C GLU A 18 15.61 -0.48 4.21
N ALA A 19 14.72 -0.03 5.11
CA ALA A 19 14.33 1.38 5.19
C ALA A 19 15.55 2.34 5.25
N ASP A 20 16.54 2.02 6.09
CA ASP A 20 17.76 2.82 6.28
C ASP A 20 18.76 2.74 5.11
N ARG A 21 18.57 1.78 4.20
CA ARG A 21 19.48 1.50 3.08
C ARG A 21 18.88 1.81 1.72
N THR A 22 17.67 2.33 1.68
CA THR A 22 16.96 2.71 0.45
C THR A 22 17.78 3.63 -0.45
N TYR A 23 18.65 4.47 0.14
CA TYR A 23 19.50 5.43 -0.57
C TYR A 23 20.89 4.90 -0.95
N VAL A 24 21.18 3.62 -0.69
CA VAL A 24 22.49 3.02 -1.03
C VAL A 24 22.64 2.84 -2.54
N TYR A 25 21.53 2.66 -3.26
CA TYR A 25 21.50 2.37 -4.70
C TYR A 25 20.51 3.23 -5.49
N ARG A 26 19.85 4.20 -4.84
CA ARG A 26 18.93 5.18 -5.45
C ARG A 26 19.11 6.53 -4.80
N THR A 27 18.88 7.60 -5.55
CA THR A 27 18.98 8.96 -4.98
C THR A 27 17.65 9.39 -4.36
N LYS A 28 17.71 10.32 -3.41
CA LYS A 28 16.51 10.99 -2.87
C LYS A 28 15.74 11.69 -4.00
N ASP A 29 16.45 12.42 -4.86
CA ASP A 29 15.88 13.15 -5.98
C ASP A 29 15.08 12.23 -6.93
N GLU A 30 15.59 11.03 -7.23
CA GLU A 30 14.88 10.05 -8.06
C GLU A 30 13.54 9.68 -7.41
N ILE A 31 13.55 9.30 -6.13
CA ILE A 31 12.35 8.90 -5.40
C ILE A 31 11.34 10.06 -5.34
N GLU A 32 11.80 11.28 -5.04
CA GLU A 32 10.96 12.47 -4.97
C GLU A 32 10.32 12.82 -6.33
N GLN A 33 11.04 12.66 -7.43
CA GLN A 33 10.50 12.84 -8.77
C GLN A 33 9.37 11.84 -9.07
N TRP A 34 9.50 10.60 -8.59
CA TRP A 34 8.45 9.58 -8.72
C TRP A 34 7.27 9.80 -7.77
N MET A 35 7.50 10.31 -6.56
CA MET A 35 6.42 10.67 -5.63
C MET A 35 5.51 11.78 -6.21
N LYS A 36 6.09 12.74 -6.94
CA LYS A 36 5.31 13.77 -7.67
C LYS A 36 4.39 13.18 -8.75
N GLN A 37 4.66 11.96 -9.20
CA GLN A 37 3.86 11.24 -10.19
C GLN A 37 2.84 10.27 -9.56
N CYS A 38 2.59 10.39 -8.24
CA CYS A 38 1.66 9.54 -7.50
C CYS A 38 0.33 9.31 -8.25
N PRO A 39 -0.02 8.05 -8.56
CA PRO A 39 -1.24 7.75 -9.30
C PRO A 39 -2.51 8.08 -8.50
N ILE A 40 -2.46 7.91 -7.16
CA ILE A 40 -3.58 8.20 -6.27
C ILE A 40 -3.89 9.70 -6.30
N GLU A 41 -2.89 10.56 -6.12
CA GLU A 41 -3.08 12.01 -6.14
C GLU A 41 -3.49 12.53 -7.52
N ARG A 42 -2.95 11.95 -8.60
CA ARG A 42 -3.35 12.29 -9.96
C ARG A 42 -4.83 11.94 -10.20
N PHE A 43 -5.25 10.76 -9.78
CA PHE A 43 -6.63 10.32 -10.00
C PHE A 43 -7.61 11.07 -9.09
N ARG A 44 -7.22 11.37 -7.84
CA ARG A 44 -7.98 12.24 -6.93
C ARG A 44 -8.35 13.57 -7.60
N LYS A 45 -7.37 14.24 -8.22
CA LYS A 45 -7.59 15.49 -8.96
C LYS A 45 -8.59 15.32 -10.10
N VAL A 46 -8.41 14.27 -10.92
CA VAL A 46 -9.33 13.96 -12.03
C VAL A 46 -10.76 13.76 -11.55
N LEU A 47 -10.96 13.03 -10.44
CA LEU A 47 -12.29 12.77 -9.89
C LEU A 47 -12.97 14.05 -9.38
N LEU A 48 -12.20 14.93 -8.71
CA LEU A 48 -12.69 16.22 -8.22
C LEU A 48 -13.01 17.18 -9.37
N GLU A 49 -12.12 17.30 -10.37
CA GLU A 49 -12.32 18.14 -11.55
C GLU A 49 -13.56 17.71 -12.35
N LYS A 50 -13.80 16.40 -12.44
CA LYS A 50 -14.98 15.83 -13.10
C LYS A 50 -16.22 15.80 -12.21
N GLN A 51 -16.15 16.31 -10.98
CA GLN A 51 -17.24 16.32 -10.00
C GLN A 51 -17.85 14.92 -9.75
N VAL A 52 -17.04 13.87 -9.88
CA VAL A 52 -17.45 12.48 -9.61
C VAL A 52 -17.56 12.25 -8.11
N VAL A 53 -16.70 12.92 -7.34
CA VAL A 53 -16.67 12.90 -5.88
C VAL A 53 -16.42 14.32 -5.36
N SER A 54 -16.89 14.60 -4.15
CA SER A 54 -16.54 15.81 -3.40
C SER A 54 -15.33 15.59 -2.50
N GLN A 55 -14.80 16.68 -1.94
CA GLN A 55 -13.78 16.60 -0.88
C GLN A 55 -14.29 15.86 0.36
N ALA A 56 -15.58 16.00 0.68
CA ALA A 56 -16.19 15.30 1.81
C ALA A 56 -16.26 13.79 1.58
N ASP A 57 -16.55 13.35 0.35
CA ASP A 57 -16.59 11.94 -0.01
C ASP A 57 -15.20 11.29 0.12
N LEU A 58 -14.16 11.96 -0.39
CA LEU A 58 -12.78 11.49 -0.27
C LEU A 58 -12.35 11.36 1.19
N LYS A 59 -12.69 12.36 2.02
CA LYS A 59 -12.41 12.32 3.45
C LYS A 59 -13.15 11.16 4.13
N ALA A 60 -14.41 10.93 3.79
CA ALA A 60 -15.18 9.82 4.36
C ALA A 60 -14.56 8.45 3.99
N ILE A 61 -14.00 8.31 2.79
CA ILE A 61 -13.25 7.12 2.39
C ILE A 61 -11.99 6.95 3.23
N GLU A 62 -11.19 8.01 3.40
CA GLU A 62 -9.97 7.98 4.23
C GLU A 62 -10.27 7.62 5.68
N ASP A 63 -11.28 8.26 6.28
CA ASP A 63 -11.71 7.98 7.66
C ASP A 63 -12.20 6.52 7.81
N GLY A 64 -12.87 5.99 6.78
CA GLY A 64 -13.29 4.59 6.72
C GLY A 64 -12.12 3.61 6.66
N ILE A 65 -11.11 3.90 5.83
CA ILE A 65 -9.89 3.08 5.71
C ILE A 65 -9.11 3.07 7.02
N GLU A 66 -8.96 4.23 7.68
CA GLU A 66 -8.28 4.33 8.98
C GLU A 66 -8.96 3.48 10.06
N LYS A 67 -10.29 3.43 10.03
CA LYS A 67 -11.06 2.58 10.93
C LYS A 67 -10.82 1.09 10.61
N GLU A 68 -10.93 0.69 9.35
CA GLU A 68 -10.71 -0.70 8.92
C GLU A 68 -9.30 -1.19 9.25
N LEU A 69 -8.28 -0.36 9.01
CA LEU A 69 -6.89 -0.67 9.35
C LEU A 69 -6.71 -0.89 10.85
N ARG A 70 -7.32 -0.05 11.69
CA ARG A 70 -7.25 -0.20 13.15
C ARG A 70 -7.87 -1.51 13.60
N GLU A 71 -9.06 -1.82 13.10
CA GLU A 71 -9.76 -3.07 13.42
C GLU A 71 -8.97 -4.30 12.96
N ALA A 72 -8.35 -4.25 11.77
CA ALA A 72 -7.52 -5.32 11.25
C ALA A 72 -6.23 -5.53 12.07
N ILE A 73 -5.58 -4.45 12.49
CA ILE A 73 -4.39 -4.51 13.36
C ILE A 73 -4.76 -5.09 14.73
N GLU A 74 -5.84 -4.59 15.35
CA GLU A 74 -6.31 -5.09 16.65
C GLU A 74 -6.67 -6.57 16.57
N PHE A 75 -7.33 -7.00 15.48
CA PHE A 75 -7.61 -8.41 15.25
C PHE A 75 -6.33 -9.24 15.13
N ALA A 76 -5.34 -8.77 14.36
CA ALA A 76 -4.09 -9.49 14.16
C ALA A 76 -3.26 -9.59 15.46
N GLU A 77 -3.18 -8.51 16.24
CA GLU A 77 -2.43 -8.47 17.51
C GLU A 77 -3.08 -9.34 18.60
N ASN A 78 -4.41 -9.48 18.59
CA ASN A 78 -5.15 -10.30 19.55
C ASN A 78 -5.44 -11.73 19.06
N SER A 79 -5.03 -12.07 17.85
CA SER A 79 -5.18 -13.43 17.34
C SER A 79 -4.26 -14.39 18.11
N PRO A 80 -4.72 -15.60 18.43
CA PRO A 80 -3.85 -16.59 19.06
C PRO A 80 -2.71 -16.96 18.11
N GLU A 81 -1.54 -17.24 18.69
CA GLU A 81 -0.45 -17.89 17.95
C GLU A 81 -0.93 -19.26 17.42
N PRO A 82 -0.41 -19.71 16.27
CA PRO A 82 -0.75 -21.03 15.75
C PRO A 82 -0.25 -22.14 16.69
N GLU A 83 -0.97 -23.26 16.72
CA GLU A 83 -0.52 -24.46 17.41
C GLU A 83 0.63 -25.10 16.64
N LEU A 84 1.49 -25.88 17.31
CA LEU A 84 2.64 -26.51 16.65
C LEU A 84 2.19 -27.47 15.53
N GLU A 85 1.06 -28.13 15.72
CA GLU A 85 0.46 -29.06 14.76
C GLU A 85 0.01 -28.35 13.47
N ASP A 86 -0.28 -27.05 13.52
CA ASP A 86 -0.68 -26.28 12.35
C ASP A 86 0.43 -26.24 11.29
N ALA A 87 1.71 -26.38 11.70
CA ALA A 87 2.85 -26.45 10.79
C ALA A 87 2.80 -27.67 9.83
N LEU A 88 1.99 -28.69 10.14
CA LEU A 88 1.81 -29.88 9.29
C LEU A 88 0.59 -29.79 8.37
N THR A 89 -0.23 -28.76 8.53
CA THR A 89 -1.45 -28.56 7.73
C THR A 89 -1.13 -27.95 6.37
N GLY A 90 -1.98 -28.18 5.35
CA GLY A 90 -1.80 -27.63 4.00
C GLY A 90 -0.75 -28.32 3.12
N VAL A 91 -0.12 -29.41 3.59
CA VAL A 91 0.86 -30.19 2.83
C VAL A 91 0.19 -31.06 1.76
N TYR A 92 -0.95 -31.66 2.10
CA TYR A 92 -1.80 -32.42 1.19
C TYR A 92 -3.26 -31.97 1.38
N ALA A 93 -4.10 -32.22 0.36
CA ALA A 93 -5.53 -31.93 0.38
C ALA A 93 -6.33 -32.98 1.15
#